data_AF-A7HFI7-F1
#
_entry.id   AF-A7HFI7-F1
#
_cell.length_a   1.000
_cell.length_b   1.000
_cell.length_c   1.000
_cell.angle_alpha   90.00
_cell.angle_beta   90.00
_cell.angle_gamma   90.00
#
_symmetry.space_group_name_H-M   'P 1'
#
loop_
_entity.id
_entity.type
_entity.pdbx_description
1 polymer ?
#
loop_
_entity_poly.entity_id
_entity_poly.type
_entity_poly.pdbx_seq_one_letter_code
_entity_poly.pdbx_strand_id
1 'polypeptide(L)'
;MRFRYIEPMFGFGADQQHVCVPHGADQLLQDMASDLVGTDDLIAIYVPEGTGDVYGAQAMRGKVVDGVRLLPMPDGKTIRDYFYRDWDGSLRWPVGWPCEAVYAPPVEQCPTLRGLVELLHGPESFKPYVARFQKGPFELDGRMAKELEKRFSAFSRLA
;
A
#
# COMPACT_ATOMS: atom_id res chain seq x y z
N MET A 1 -12.42 7.00 -8.73
CA MET A 1 -11.76 6.51 -7.52
C MET A 1 -12.07 5.05 -7.29
N ARG A 2 -11.08 4.23 -7.59
CA ARG A 2 -11.05 2.78 -7.38
C ARG A 2 -9.71 2.40 -6.78
N PHE A 3 -9.68 1.31 -6.02
CA PHE A 3 -8.40 0.72 -5.64
C PHE A 3 -7.85 -0.06 -6.82
N ARG A 4 -6.70 0.35 -7.36
CA ARG A 4 -6.08 -0.31 -8.52
C ARG A 4 -4.87 -1.14 -8.15
N TYR A 5 -4.09 -0.71 -7.17
CA TYR A 5 -2.89 -1.39 -6.73
C TYR A 5 -2.93 -1.69 -5.24
N ILE A 6 -2.09 -2.63 -4.81
CA ILE A 6 -1.81 -2.89 -3.39
C ILE A 6 -0.30 -2.93 -3.17
N GLU A 7 0.16 -2.24 -2.13
CA GLU A 7 1.57 -2.10 -1.77
C GLU A 7 1.78 -2.54 -0.31
N PRO A 8 2.79 -3.39 -0.02
CA PRO A 8 3.12 -3.77 1.34
C PRO A 8 4.05 -2.74 1.99
N MET A 9 3.67 -2.22 3.16
CA MET A 9 4.51 -1.32 3.96
C MET A 9 4.53 -1.76 5.44
N PHE A 10 5.52 -1.35 6.23
CA PHE A 10 5.69 -1.77 7.63
C PHE A 10 4.97 -0.85 8.62
N GLY A 11 3.92 -0.21 8.14
CA GLY A 11 3.21 0.88 8.78
C GLY A 11 2.92 1.95 7.74
N PHE A 12 1.78 2.60 7.90
CA PHE A 12 1.39 3.78 7.14
C PHE A 12 0.40 4.56 8.02
N GLY A 13 0.45 5.87 7.90
CA GLY A 13 -0.39 6.78 8.67
C GLY A 13 -0.76 7.99 7.81
N ALA A 14 -1.71 8.79 8.29
CA ALA A 14 -2.20 9.96 7.57
C ALA A 14 -1.09 11.01 7.27
N ASP A 15 0.03 10.96 7.98
CA ASP A 15 1.19 11.83 7.83
C ASP A 15 2.25 11.30 6.85
N GLN A 16 2.12 10.05 6.38
CA GLN A 16 3.06 9.46 5.44
C GLN A 16 2.89 10.08 4.04
N GLN A 17 3.97 10.68 3.54
CA GLN A 17 3.95 11.53 2.33
C GLN A 17 4.38 10.81 1.05
N HIS A 18 4.72 9.54 1.15
CA HIS A 18 5.19 8.74 0.01
C HIS A 18 5.08 7.25 0.30
N VAL A 19 4.89 6.48 -0.77
CA VAL A 19 5.07 5.01 -0.77
C VAL A 19 6.50 4.69 -1.20
N CYS A 20 7.06 3.59 -0.69
CA CYS A 20 8.38 3.10 -1.10
C CYS A 20 8.32 1.63 -1.47
N VAL A 21 9.16 1.23 -2.42
CA VAL A 21 9.26 -0.17 -2.89
C VAL A 21 10.68 -0.72 -2.70
N PRO A 22 10.84 -2.06 -2.65
CA PRO A 22 12.16 -2.69 -2.63
C PRO A 22 13.04 -2.34 -3.83
N HIS A 23 14.36 -2.47 -3.61
CA HIS A 23 15.32 -2.38 -4.70
C HIS A 23 15.00 -3.38 -5.81
N GLY A 24 15.00 -2.94 -7.07
CA GLY A 24 14.66 -3.78 -8.22
C GLY A 24 13.18 -3.77 -8.60
N ALA A 25 12.32 -3.11 -7.81
CA ALA A 25 10.91 -2.86 -8.16
C ALA A 25 10.70 -1.48 -8.82
N ASP A 26 11.78 -0.78 -9.19
CA ASP A 26 11.77 0.56 -9.79
C ASP A 26 10.83 0.66 -11.00
N GLN A 27 10.86 -0.34 -11.89
CA GLN A 27 9.98 -0.36 -13.06
C GLN A 27 8.51 -0.53 -12.67
N LEU A 28 8.20 -1.40 -11.70
CA LEU A 28 6.82 -1.59 -11.23
C LEU A 28 6.27 -0.34 -10.57
N LEU A 29 7.12 0.39 -9.83
CA LEU A 29 6.76 1.69 -9.27
C LEU A 29 6.46 2.71 -10.37
N GLN A 30 7.27 2.75 -11.43
CA GLN A 30 7.03 3.64 -12.58
C GLN A 30 5.76 3.27 -13.34
N ASP A 31 5.51 1.97 -13.59
CA ASP A 31 4.31 1.49 -14.26
C ASP A 31 3.05 1.86 -13.44
N MET A 32 3.09 1.58 -12.13
CA MET A 32 2.02 1.98 -11.20
C MET A 32 1.81 3.51 -11.20
N ALA A 33 2.88 4.31 -11.21
CA ALA A 33 2.77 5.76 -11.24
C ALA A 33 2.20 6.28 -12.57
N SER A 34 2.63 5.72 -13.70
CA SER A 34 2.08 6.05 -15.03
C SER A 34 0.58 5.78 -15.11
N ASP A 35 0.11 4.75 -14.42
CA ASP A 35 -1.28 4.34 -14.40
C ASP A 35 -2.17 5.18 -13.47
N LEU A 36 -1.58 5.81 -12.44
CA LEU A 36 -2.34 6.43 -11.34
C LEU A 36 -2.19 7.95 -11.26
N VAL A 37 -1.04 8.52 -11.62
CA VAL A 37 -0.79 9.96 -11.48
C VAL A 37 -1.74 10.73 -12.38
N GLY A 38 -2.43 11.73 -11.81
CA GLY A 38 -3.46 12.51 -12.51
C GLY A 38 -4.85 11.86 -12.51
N THR A 39 -5.01 10.71 -11.84
CA THR A 39 -6.31 10.06 -11.63
C THR A 39 -6.74 10.18 -10.16
N ASP A 40 -8.01 9.85 -9.89
CA ASP A 40 -8.52 9.69 -8.52
C ASP A 40 -8.36 8.25 -7.99
N ASP A 41 -7.61 7.39 -8.67
CA ASP A 41 -7.47 5.99 -8.25
C ASP A 41 -6.42 5.82 -7.16
N LEU A 42 -6.60 4.77 -6.36
CA LEU A 42 -5.90 4.58 -5.09
C LEU A 42 -5.03 3.33 -5.09
N ILE A 43 -4.00 3.39 -4.24
CA ILE A 43 -3.22 2.25 -3.79
C ILE A 43 -3.73 1.86 -2.40
N ALA A 44 -4.00 0.57 -2.21
CA ALA A 44 -4.27 -0.01 -0.90
C ALA A 44 -2.94 -0.29 -0.17
N ILE A 45 -2.78 0.18 1.05
CA ILE A 45 -1.59 -0.10 1.85
C ILE A 45 -1.85 -1.29 2.76
N TYR A 46 -1.07 -2.35 2.58
CA TYR A 46 -1.11 -3.56 3.39
C TYR A 46 0.06 -3.61 4.36
N VAL A 47 -0.18 -3.92 5.63
CA VAL A 47 0.90 -4.19 6.59
C VAL A 47 1.10 -5.70 6.73
N PRO A 48 2.24 -6.26 6.30
CA PRO A 48 2.47 -7.70 6.35
C PRO A 48 2.34 -8.30 7.75
N GLU A 49 1.76 -9.51 7.85
CA GLU A 49 1.65 -10.25 9.13
C GLU A 49 3.01 -10.45 9.82
N GLY A 50 4.09 -10.60 9.04
CA GLY A 50 5.46 -10.78 9.54
C GLY A 50 6.22 -9.48 9.87
N THR A 51 5.56 -8.32 9.87
CA THR A 51 6.20 -7.03 10.20
C THR A 51 6.74 -7.07 11.63
N GLY A 52 8.03 -6.79 11.85
CA GLY A 52 8.65 -6.85 13.18
C GLY A 52 8.08 -5.86 14.20
N ASP A 53 8.28 -6.12 15.51
CA ASP A 53 7.76 -5.24 16.59
C ASP A 53 8.42 -3.85 16.60
N VAL A 54 9.64 -3.76 16.08
CA VAL A 54 10.43 -2.53 16.00
C VAL A 54 9.74 -1.40 15.20
N TYR A 55 8.76 -1.72 14.36
CA TYR A 55 8.04 -0.75 13.54
C TYR A 55 6.80 -0.17 14.23
N GLY A 56 6.46 -0.59 15.45
CA GLY A 56 5.30 -0.06 16.20
C GLY A 56 3.94 -0.32 15.54
N ALA A 57 3.89 -1.14 14.50
CA ALA A 57 2.69 -1.41 13.70
C ALA A 57 1.90 -2.66 14.18
N GLN A 58 2.01 -3.05 15.46
CA GLN A 58 1.48 -4.35 15.91
C GLN A 58 -0.02 -4.52 15.60
N ALA A 59 -0.84 -3.50 15.89
CA ALA A 59 -2.28 -3.54 15.65
C ALA A 59 -2.64 -3.56 14.15
N MET A 60 -1.72 -3.09 13.28
CA MET A 60 -1.90 -2.98 11.84
C MET A 60 -1.57 -4.27 11.09
N ARG A 61 -0.81 -5.18 11.70
CA ARG A 61 -0.35 -6.43 11.05
C ARG A 61 -1.50 -7.20 10.42
N GLY A 62 -1.28 -7.63 9.18
CA GLY A 62 -2.24 -8.40 8.41
C GLY A 62 -3.40 -7.58 7.83
N LYS A 63 -3.44 -6.26 8.03
CA LYS A 63 -4.56 -5.41 7.60
C LYS A 63 -4.21 -4.54 6.41
N VAL A 64 -5.24 -4.18 5.66
CA VAL A 64 -5.20 -3.08 4.69
C VAL A 64 -5.60 -1.82 5.44
N VAL A 65 -4.64 -0.93 5.67
CA VAL A 65 -4.76 0.16 6.65
C VAL A 65 -5.12 1.50 6.04
N ASP A 66 -4.67 1.76 4.81
CA ASP A 66 -4.85 3.06 4.17
C ASP A 66 -5.19 2.91 2.69
N GLY A 67 -5.83 3.95 2.17
CA GLY A 67 -5.96 4.19 0.74
C GLY A 67 -5.29 5.48 0.36
N VAL A 68 -4.29 5.41 -0.51
CA VAL A 68 -3.42 6.55 -0.84
C VAL A 68 -3.51 6.88 -2.33
N ARG A 69 -3.36 8.16 -2.65
CA ARG A 69 -3.29 8.66 -4.03
C ARG A 69 -1.86 9.09 -4.33
N LEU A 70 -1.33 8.68 -5.49
CA LEU A 70 -0.03 9.16 -5.94
C LEU A 70 -0.13 10.59 -6.46
N LEU A 71 0.86 11.40 -6.09
CA LEU A 71 0.98 12.78 -6.53
C LEU A 71 1.95 12.87 -7.73
N PRO A 72 1.84 13.92 -8.57
CA PRO A 72 2.88 14.21 -9.54
C PRO A 72 4.25 14.33 -8.86
N MET A 73 5.29 13.80 -9.52
CA MET A 73 6.66 13.97 -9.05
C MET A 73 7.01 15.47 -9.08
N PRO A 74 7.46 16.08 -7.96
CA PRO A 74 7.84 17.48 -7.95
C PRO A 74 9.04 17.79 -8.85
N ASP A 75 9.11 19.02 -9.34
CA ASP A 75 10.21 19.48 -10.17
C ASP A 75 11.57 19.27 -9.49
N GLY A 76 12.52 18.71 -10.23
CA GLY A 76 13.87 18.41 -9.74
C GLY A 76 13.96 17.24 -8.76
N LYS A 77 12.86 16.53 -8.49
CA LYS A 77 12.84 15.30 -7.68
C LYS A 77 12.76 14.05 -8.55
N THR A 78 13.23 12.95 -7.97
CA THR A 78 13.23 11.62 -8.57
C THR A 78 12.72 10.60 -7.57
N ILE A 79 12.47 9.36 -8.02
CA ILE A 79 12.08 8.26 -7.13
C ILE A 79 13.10 7.97 -6.02
N ARG A 80 14.36 8.38 -6.20
CA ARG A 80 15.44 8.20 -5.21
C ARG A 80 15.41 9.22 -4.08
N ASP A 81 14.63 10.29 -4.23
CA ASP A 81 14.42 11.29 -3.18
C ASP A 81 13.39 10.83 -2.13
N TYR A 82 12.63 9.77 -2.43
CA TYR A 82 11.56 9.23 -1.59
C TYR A 82 11.92 7.81 -1.16
N PHE A 83 12.65 7.67 -0.07
CA PHE A 83 13.09 6.38 0.45
C PHE A 83 12.57 6.15 1.87
N TYR A 84 12.66 4.91 2.31
CA TYR A 84 12.38 4.52 3.68
C TYR A 84 13.69 4.10 4.36
N ARG A 85 14.01 4.76 5.48
CA ARG A 85 15.10 4.34 6.36
C ARG A 85 14.59 3.27 7.30
N ASP A 86 15.29 2.16 7.38
CA ASP A 86 15.01 1.13 8.36
C ASP A 86 15.42 1.62 9.78
N TRP A 87 15.03 0.86 10.80
CA TRP A 87 15.35 1.16 12.20
C TRP A 87 16.87 1.21 12.47
N ASP A 88 17.68 0.54 11.65
CA ASP A 88 19.14 0.54 11.71
C ASP A 88 19.80 1.65 10.85
N GLY A 89 18.98 2.50 10.21
CA GLY A 89 19.41 3.60 9.35
C GLY A 89 19.73 3.22 7.91
N SER A 90 19.69 1.93 7.56
CA SER A 90 19.87 1.46 6.18
C SER A 90 18.69 1.83 5.28
N LEU A 91 18.90 1.82 3.96
CA LEU A 91 17.83 2.03 3.00
C LEU A 91 17.15 0.71 2.67
N ARG A 92 16.03 0.42 3.34
CA ARG A 92 15.27 -0.80 3.08
C ARG A 92 14.51 -0.75 1.77
N TRP A 93 13.88 0.40 1.52
CA TRP A 93 13.17 0.70 0.29
C TRP A 93 13.77 1.97 -0.29
N PRO A 94 14.79 1.82 -1.16
CA PRO A 94 15.63 2.94 -1.57
C PRO A 94 14.95 3.86 -2.59
N VAL A 95 13.77 3.49 -3.09
CA VAL A 95 13.01 4.26 -4.07
C VAL A 95 11.52 4.30 -3.71
N GLY A 96 10.85 5.36 -4.13
CA GLY A 96 9.48 5.64 -3.76
C GLY A 96 8.86 6.77 -4.57
N TRP A 97 7.60 7.07 -4.26
CA TRP A 97 6.81 8.06 -4.99
C TRP A 97 5.95 8.87 -4.02
N PRO A 98 5.87 10.20 -4.19
CA PRO A 98 5.05 11.05 -3.33
C PRO A 98 3.57 10.67 -3.39
N CYS A 99 2.91 10.69 -2.24
CA CYS A 99 1.50 10.36 -2.12
C CYS A 99 0.83 11.17 -1.03
N GLU A 100 -0.48 11.09 -0.98
CA GLU A 100 -1.29 11.54 0.13
C GLU A 100 -2.28 10.45 0.56
N ALA A 101 -2.59 10.40 1.86
CA ALA A 101 -3.61 9.52 2.37
C ALA A 101 -5.00 10.09 2.05
N VAL A 102 -5.83 9.30 1.37
CA VAL A 102 -7.25 9.63 1.09
C VAL A 102 -8.14 8.97 2.14
N TYR A 103 -7.77 7.78 2.59
CA TYR A 103 -8.42 7.07 3.68
C TYR A 103 -7.39 6.60 4.70
N ALA A 104 -7.62 6.92 5.97
CA ALA A 104 -6.88 6.39 7.12
C ALA A 104 -7.86 6.03 8.26
N PRO A 105 -8.66 4.96 8.10
CA PRO A 105 -9.59 4.51 9.14
C PRO A 105 -8.88 4.10 10.45
N PRO A 106 -9.60 4.09 11.59
CA PRO A 106 -9.09 3.48 12.81
C PRO A 106 -8.69 2.03 12.58
N VAL A 107 -7.51 1.63 13.05
CA VAL A 107 -6.87 0.33 12.76
C VAL A 107 -7.76 -0.86 13.13
N GLU A 108 -8.57 -0.72 14.18
CA GLU A 108 -9.51 -1.73 14.65
C GLU A 108 -10.59 -2.05 13.61
N GLN A 109 -10.93 -1.08 12.76
CA GLN A 109 -11.94 -1.19 11.72
C GLN A 109 -11.35 -1.64 10.37
N CYS A 110 -10.03 -1.65 10.24
CA CYS A 110 -9.36 -2.06 9.01
C CYS A 110 -9.56 -3.56 8.72
N PRO A 111 -9.92 -3.93 7.47
CA PRO A 111 -10.08 -5.32 7.09
C PRO A 111 -8.74 -6.06 7.07
N THR A 112 -8.76 -7.35 7.41
CA THR A 112 -7.58 -8.20 7.23
C THR A 112 -7.45 -8.63 5.77
N LEU A 113 -6.24 -8.58 5.21
CA LEU A 113 -6.01 -9.02 3.84
C LEU A 113 -6.31 -10.52 3.69
N ARG A 114 -5.95 -11.33 4.69
CA ARG A 114 -6.28 -12.76 4.72
C ARG A 114 -7.77 -13.03 4.59
N GLY A 115 -8.59 -12.36 5.40
CA GLY A 115 -10.03 -12.52 5.36
C GLY A 115 -10.61 -12.12 4.00
N LEU A 116 -10.11 -11.05 3.39
CA LEU A 116 -10.52 -10.63 2.04
C LEU A 116 -10.12 -11.65 0.97
N VAL A 117 -8.87 -12.13 1.00
CA VAL A 117 -8.37 -13.09 0.01
C VAL A 117 -9.12 -14.42 0.11
N GLU A 118 -9.32 -14.95 1.31
CA GLU A 118 -10.03 -16.22 1.52
C GLU A 118 -11.51 -16.11 1.14
N LEU A 119 -12.14 -14.96 1.40
CA LEU A 119 -13.52 -14.68 0.97
C LEU A 119 -13.67 -14.69 -0.55
N LEU A 120 -12.72 -14.10 -1.28
CA LEU A 120 -12.85 -13.85 -2.73
C LEU A 120 -12.25 -14.95 -3.61
N HIS A 121 -11.22 -15.62 -3.12
CA HIS A 121 -10.46 -16.63 -3.87
C HIS A 121 -10.55 -18.04 -3.26
N GLY A 122 -11.16 -18.16 -2.08
CA GLY A 122 -11.35 -19.43 -1.37
C GLY A 122 -10.25 -19.73 -0.35
N PRO A 123 -10.46 -20.76 0.49
CA PRO A 123 -9.49 -21.19 1.50
C PRO A 123 -8.10 -21.44 0.90
N GLU A 124 -7.05 -21.24 1.70
CA GLU A 124 -5.64 -21.48 1.33
C GLU A 124 -5.05 -20.54 0.25
N SER A 125 -5.85 -19.63 -0.32
CA SER A 125 -5.40 -18.67 -1.35
C SER A 125 -4.49 -17.56 -0.82
N PHE A 126 -4.41 -17.36 0.50
CA PHE A 126 -3.64 -16.26 1.08
C PHE A 126 -2.15 -16.33 0.79
N LYS A 127 -1.53 -17.50 1.00
CA LYS A 127 -0.08 -17.69 0.81
C LYS A 127 0.38 -17.36 -0.62
N PRO A 128 -0.22 -17.92 -1.70
CA PRO A 128 0.17 -17.55 -3.05
C PRO A 128 -0.14 -16.09 -3.38
N TYR A 129 -1.20 -15.50 -2.80
CA TYR A 129 -1.52 -14.09 -2.99
C TYR A 129 -0.41 -13.18 -2.46
N VAL A 130 0.00 -13.35 -1.20
CA VAL A 130 1.04 -12.51 -0.59
C VAL A 130 2.44 -12.79 -1.12
N ALA A 131 2.70 -13.96 -1.72
CA ALA A 131 3.98 -14.23 -2.37
C ALA A 131 4.29 -13.26 -3.51
N ARG A 132 3.26 -12.66 -4.14
CA ARG A 132 3.42 -11.65 -5.20
C ARG A 132 4.18 -10.41 -4.73
N PHE A 133 4.04 -10.05 -3.45
CA PHE A 133 4.71 -8.90 -2.84
C PHE A 133 6.23 -8.99 -2.83
N GLN A 134 6.80 -10.19 -2.98
CA GLN A 134 8.26 -10.36 -3.12
C GLN A 134 8.82 -9.62 -4.34
N LYS A 135 7.97 -9.30 -5.32
CA LYS A 135 8.34 -8.54 -6.52
C LYS A 135 8.04 -7.04 -6.40
N GLY A 136 7.36 -6.59 -5.34
CA GLY A 136 6.88 -5.21 -5.18
C GLY A 136 5.35 -5.08 -5.32
N PRO A 137 4.85 -3.87 -5.62
CA PRO A 137 3.41 -3.62 -5.79
C PRO A 137 2.84 -4.44 -6.93
N PHE A 138 1.54 -4.68 -6.89
CA PHE A 138 0.84 -5.28 -8.02
C PHE A 138 -0.58 -4.74 -8.19
N GLU A 139 -1.06 -4.83 -9.43
CA GLU A 139 -2.43 -4.49 -9.78
C GLU A 139 -3.41 -5.51 -9.17
N LEU A 140 -4.47 -4.97 -8.59
CA LEU A 140 -5.59 -5.70 -8.02
C LEU A 140 -6.49 -6.24 -9.12
N ASP A 141 -6.98 -7.47 -8.94
CA ASP A 141 -8.09 -7.92 -9.78
C ASP A 141 -9.39 -7.17 -9.42
N GLY A 142 -10.33 -7.18 -10.37
CA GLY A 142 -11.58 -6.42 -10.23
C GLY A 142 -12.48 -6.87 -9.07
N ARG A 143 -12.30 -8.07 -8.49
CA ARG A 143 -13.07 -8.51 -7.31
C ARG A 143 -12.48 -7.90 -6.05
N MET A 144 -11.16 -7.97 -5.88
CA MET A 144 -10.47 -7.37 -4.73
C MET A 144 -10.64 -5.85 -4.71
N ALA A 145 -10.47 -5.17 -5.86
CA ALA A 145 -10.67 -3.73 -5.99
C ALA A 145 -12.07 -3.29 -5.49
N LYS A 146 -13.13 -3.96 -5.97
CA LYS A 146 -14.52 -3.66 -5.59
C LYS A 146 -14.80 -3.91 -4.11
N GLU A 147 -14.26 -4.99 -3.54
CA GLU A 147 -14.47 -5.27 -2.12
C GLU A 147 -13.74 -4.23 -1.25
N LEU A 148 -12.53 -3.80 -1.62
CA LEU A 148 -11.82 -2.72 -0.93
C LEU A 148 -12.58 -1.38 -1.05
N GLU A 149 -13.05 -1.02 -2.25
CA GLU A 149 -13.91 0.17 -2.45
C GLU A 149 -15.12 0.15 -1.52
N LYS A 150 -15.83 -0.98 -1.47
CA LYS A 150 -17.00 -1.16 -0.60
C LYS A 150 -16.64 -0.96 0.86
N ARG A 151 -15.55 -1.57 1.35
CA ARG A 151 -15.11 -1.46 2.75
C ARG A 151 -14.73 -0.02 3.10
N PHE A 152 -13.96 0.63 2.24
CA PHE A 152 -13.44 1.96 2.51
C PHE A 152 -14.45 3.09 2.28
N SER A 153 -15.50 2.86 1.48
CA SER A 153 -16.60 3.82 1.30
C SER A 153 -17.39 4.12 2.59
N ALA A 154 -17.25 3.29 3.63
CA ALA A 154 -17.83 3.53 4.94
C ALA A 154 -17.08 4.60 5.76
N PHE A 155 -15.86 4.97 5.34
CA PHE A 155 -15.00 5.90 6.08
C PHE A 155 -15.04 7.30 5.49
N SER A 156 -14.83 8.29 6.35
CA SER A 156 -14.64 9.67 5.90
C SER A 156 -13.30 9.80 5.19
N ARG A 157 -13.27 10.59 4.12
CA ARG A 157 -12.04 10.94 3.43
C ARG A 157 -11.27 11.96 4.24
N LEU A 158 -9.94 11.83 4.22
CA LEU A 158 -9.04 12.91 4.59
C LEU A 158 -9.05 13.88 3.40
N ALA A 159 -9.34 15.15 3.66
CA ALA A 159 -9.72 16.15 2.66
C ALA A 159 -8.71 16.33 1.52
#